data_AF-A0A5C6TY88-F1
#
_entry.id   AF-A0A5C6TY88-F1
#
_cell.length_a   1.000
_cell.length_b   1.000
_cell.length_c   1.000
_cell.angle_alpha   90.00
_cell.angle_beta   90.00
_cell.angle_gamma   90.00
#
_symmetry.space_group_name_H-M   'P 1'
#
loop_
_entity.id
_entity.type
_entity.pdbx_description
1 polymer ?
#
loop_
_entity_poly.entity_id
_entity_poly.type
_entity_poly.pdbx_seq_one_letter_code
_entity_poly.pdbx_strand_id
1 'polypeptide(L)'
;MAAMTAGAAYPAHSNRARRVASLLLSMLALAVLLAWAVTMASRGRAVWAGLALPMILAMASLAPWRSQPEGQLAREAVGWRFQPAAAGETATVGELVVAVDLGGWMLLRLRTEGACWRTRDPWLAVSQRDMAGTWHAFRRAVYSPRPSPAGLAAQAPADPPA
;
A
#
# COMPACT_ATOMS: atom_id res chain seq x y z
N MET A 1 0.63 1.64 -36.07
CA MET A 1 -0.22 1.17 -34.96
C MET A 1 0.64 0.29 -34.06
N ALA A 2 1.25 0.87 -33.03
CA ALA A 2 2.08 0.12 -32.08
C ALA A 2 1.14 -0.63 -31.13
N ALA A 3 1.29 -1.96 -31.07
CA ALA A 3 0.62 -2.78 -30.08
C ALA A 3 1.10 -2.33 -28.69
N MET A 4 0.26 -1.59 -27.96
CA MET A 4 0.37 -1.44 -26.52
C MET A 4 0.30 -2.85 -25.94
N THR A 5 1.45 -3.47 -25.71
CA THR A 5 1.54 -4.68 -24.88
C THR A 5 0.97 -4.29 -23.53
N ALA A 6 -0.28 -4.69 -23.29
CA ALA A 6 -0.96 -4.47 -22.03
C ALA A 6 -0.10 -5.13 -20.95
N GLY A 7 0.66 -4.31 -20.21
CA GLY A 7 1.35 -4.75 -19.02
C GLY A 7 0.33 -5.37 -18.08
N ALA A 8 0.72 -6.43 -17.38
CA ALA A 8 -0.17 -7.10 -16.43
C ALA A 8 -0.76 -6.05 -15.46
N ALA A 9 -2.07 -5.92 -15.46
CA ALA A 9 -2.81 -5.03 -14.57
C ALA A 9 -3.15 -5.80 -13.30
N TYR A 10 -2.71 -5.28 -12.16
CA TYR A 10 -2.94 -5.87 -10.86
C TYR A 10 -3.91 -4.98 -10.09
N PRO A 11 -5.01 -5.55 -9.59
CA PRO A 11 -6.02 -4.75 -8.96
C PRO A 11 -5.59 -4.44 -7.52
N ALA A 12 -5.48 -3.16 -7.19
CA ALA A 12 -5.11 -2.67 -5.87
C ALA A 12 -6.38 -2.29 -5.11
N HIS A 13 -7.08 -3.31 -4.59
CA HIS A 13 -8.26 -3.09 -3.74
C HIS A 13 -7.85 -2.87 -2.28
N SER A 14 -8.51 -1.92 -1.62
CA SER A 14 -8.33 -1.69 -0.18
C SER A 14 -9.11 -2.75 0.61
N ASN A 15 -8.39 -3.50 1.44
CA ASN A 15 -8.85 -4.79 1.92
C ASN A 15 -9.80 -4.68 3.14
N ARG A 16 -11.02 -5.25 3.04
CA ARG A 16 -12.02 -5.33 4.14
C ARG A 16 -11.45 -6.01 5.39
N ALA A 17 -10.58 -7.01 5.22
CA ALA A 17 -10.00 -7.76 6.34
C ALA A 17 -9.11 -6.89 7.25
N ARG A 18 -8.47 -5.85 6.70
CA ARG A 18 -7.64 -4.93 7.47
C ARG A 18 -8.49 -3.92 8.23
N ARG A 19 -9.60 -3.48 7.64
CA ARG A 19 -10.63 -2.70 8.36
C ARG A 19 -11.19 -3.51 9.52
N VAL A 20 -11.48 -4.79 9.31
CA VAL A 20 -11.94 -5.71 10.37
C VAL A 20 -10.87 -5.90 11.45
N ALA A 21 -9.59 -6.14 11.08
CA ALA A 21 -8.52 -6.29 12.05
C ALA A 21 -8.30 -5.01 12.88
N SER A 22 -8.29 -3.84 12.25
CA SER A 22 -8.24 -2.55 12.96
C SER A 22 -9.44 -2.35 13.87
N LEU A 23 -10.66 -2.66 13.40
CA LEU A 23 -11.87 -2.58 14.23
C LEU A 23 -11.81 -3.53 15.43
N LEU A 24 -11.34 -4.77 15.23
CA LEU A 24 -11.17 -5.74 16.31
C LEU A 24 -10.11 -5.28 17.32
N LEU A 25 -9.00 -4.72 16.85
CA LEU A 25 -7.96 -4.18 17.72
C LEU A 25 -8.46 -2.95 18.49
N SER A 26 -9.20 -2.05 17.84
CA SER A 26 -9.83 -0.90 18.49
C SER A 26 -10.89 -1.34 19.50
N MET A 27 -11.72 -2.34 19.19
CA MET A 27 -12.71 -2.92 20.10
C MET A 27 -12.03 -3.59 21.31
N LEU A 28 -10.96 -4.35 21.08
CA LEU A 28 -10.19 -4.99 22.15
C LEU A 28 -9.54 -3.94 23.06
N ALA A 29 -8.93 -2.91 22.48
CA ALA A 29 -8.37 -1.79 23.25
C ALA A 29 -9.46 -1.09 24.08
N LEU A 30 -10.62 -0.80 23.48
CA LEU A 30 -11.77 -0.20 24.17
C LEU A 30 -12.26 -1.08 25.33
N ALA A 31 -12.36 -2.40 25.13
CA ALA A 31 -12.79 -3.33 26.17
C ALA A 31 -11.81 -3.36 27.36
N VAL A 32 -10.50 -3.41 27.09
CA VAL A 32 -9.46 -3.36 28.13
C VAL A 32 -9.54 -2.06 28.92
N LEU A 33 -9.79 -0.93 28.24
CA LEU A 33 -9.89 0.39 28.87
C LEU A 33 -11.15 0.57 29.70
N LEU A 34 -12.29 0.06 29.22
CA LEU A 34 -13.53 0.04 29.99
C LEU A 34 -13.36 -0.81 31.25
N ALA A 35 -12.77 -1.99 31.14
CA ALA A 35 -12.46 -2.83 32.29
C ALA A 35 -11.55 -2.10 33.30
N TRP A 36 -10.49 -1.44 32.80
CA TRP A 36 -9.58 -0.65 33.64
C TRP A 36 -10.29 0.55 34.31
N ALA A 37 -11.10 1.30 33.55
CA ALA A 37 -11.86 2.44 34.06
C ALA A 37 -12.83 2.02 35.16
N VAL A 38 -13.52 0.89 35.01
CA VAL A 38 -14.41 0.32 36.04
C VAL A 38 -13.61 0.00 37.31
N THR A 39 -12.44 -0.65 37.19
CA THR A 39 -11.58 -0.95 38.35
C THR A 39 -10.99 0.28 39.05
N MET A 40 -10.86 1.41 38.35
CA MET A 40 -10.37 2.68 38.93
C MET A 40 -11.49 3.54 39.50
N ALA A 41 -12.68 3.54 38.88
CA ALA A 41 -13.87 4.19 39.39
C ALA A 41 -14.29 3.59 40.74
N SER A 42 -14.20 2.25 40.88
CA SER A 42 -14.42 1.58 42.17
C SER A 42 -13.38 1.96 43.24
N ARG A 43 -12.26 2.60 42.85
CA ARG A 43 -11.21 3.10 43.76
C ARG A 43 -11.28 4.62 44.00
N GLY A 44 -12.34 5.31 43.53
CA GLY A 44 -12.62 6.71 43.86
C GLY A 44 -11.69 7.76 43.24
N ARG A 45 -10.90 7.42 42.21
CA ARG A 45 -9.99 8.35 41.53
C ARG A 45 -10.60 8.89 40.23
N ALA A 46 -10.47 10.20 40.00
CA ALA A 46 -11.06 10.90 38.84
C ALA A 46 -10.51 10.35 37.50
N VAL A 47 -11.39 9.65 36.77
CA VAL A 47 -11.10 8.75 35.63
C VAL A 47 -10.90 9.49 34.29
N TRP A 48 -11.21 10.79 34.24
CA TRP A 48 -11.41 11.51 32.98
C TRP A 48 -10.14 11.71 32.13
N ALA A 49 -8.97 11.89 32.75
CA ALA A 49 -7.72 12.05 32.01
C ALA A 49 -7.18 10.73 31.39
N GLY A 50 -7.54 9.57 31.98
CA GLY A 50 -7.10 8.25 31.48
C GLY A 50 -7.88 7.75 30.26
N LEU A 51 -9.11 8.23 30.05
CA LEU A 51 -9.99 7.83 28.95
C LEU A 51 -9.72 8.58 27.64
N ALA A 52 -9.23 9.83 27.72
CA ALA A 52 -9.06 10.67 26.54
C ALA A 52 -7.93 10.19 25.61
N LEU A 53 -6.76 9.87 26.17
CA LEU A 53 -5.57 9.44 25.41
C LEU A 53 -5.83 8.19 24.52
N PRO A 54 -6.41 7.10 25.04
CA PRO A 54 -6.66 5.94 24.20
C PRO A 54 -7.80 6.14 23.20
N MET A 55 -8.82 6.96 23.53
CA MET A 55 -9.87 7.30 22.59
C MET A 55 -9.31 8.13 21.42
N ILE A 56 -8.37 9.04 21.70
CA ILE A 56 -7.61 9.77 20.69
C ILE A 56 -6.74 8.82 19.86
N LEU A 57 -6.03 7.86 20.47
CA LEU A 57 -5.26 6.85 19.76
C LEU A 57 -6.14 5.95 18.88
N ALA A 58 -7.32 5.55 19.36
CA ALA A 58 -8.30 4.80 18.60
C ALA A 58 -8.81 5.61 17.40
N MET A 59 -9.27 6.85 17.59
CA MET A 59 -9.71 7.73 16.50
C MET A 59 -8.59 8.06 15.51
N ALA A 60 -7.38 8.32 15.99
CA ALA A 60 -6.21 8.58 15.15
C ALA A 60 -5.80 7.33 14.35
N SER A 61 -5.99 6.12 14.88
CA SER A 61 -5.72 4.88 14.13
C SER A 61 -6.71 4.65 12.97
N LEU A 62 -7.90 5.24 13.04
CA LEU A 62 -8.93 5.17 11.98
C LEU A 62 -8.78 6.24 10.90
N ALA A 63 -8.07 7.35 11.17
CA ALA A 63 -8.07 8.55 10.32
C ALA A 63 -7.20 8.45 9.03
N PRO A 64 -5.95 7.96 9.04
CA PRO A 64 -5.10 8.00 7.85
C PRO A 64 -5.45 6.93 6.79
N TRP A 65 -6.36 6.01 7.08
CA TRP A 65 -6.56 4.80 6.29
C TRP A 65 -7.81 4.85 5.40
N ARG A 66 -8.62 5.92 5.53
CA ARG A 66 -9.77 6.21 4.66
C ARG A 66 -9.37 6.75 3.29
N SER A 67 -8.13 7.20 3.15
CA SER A 67 -7.59 7.82 1.92
C SER A 67 -6.78 6.84 1.06
N GLN A 68 -6.90 5.53 1.29
CA GLN A 68 -6.21 4.54 0.46
C GLN A 68 -6.85 4.56 -0.94
N PRO A 69 -6.13 4.97 -1.98
CA PRO A 69 -6.71 5.05 -3.31
C PRO A 69 -6.93 3.63 -3.82
N GLU A 70 -8.17 3.31 -4.16
CA GLU A 70 -8.53 2.09 -4.87
C GLU A 70 -8.22 2.29 -6.35
N GLY A 71 -7.67 1.29 -7.02
CA GLY A 71 -7.26 1.46 -8.40
C GLY A 71 -6.61 0.24 -9.02
N GLN A 72 -6.10 0.41 -10.23
CA GLN A 72 -5.35 -0.61 -10.96
C GLN A 72 -3.89 -0.20 -11.04
N LEU A 73 -3.01 -1.14 -10.69
CA LEU A 73 -1.58 -0.97 -10.81
C LEU A 73 -1.08 -1.76 -12.01
N ALA A 74 -0.56 -1.08 -13.01
CA ALA A 74 0.02 -1.70 -14.20
C ALA A 74 1.53 -1.50 -14.20
N ARG A 75 2.27 -2.54 -14.60
CA ARG A 75 3.70 -2.39 -14.88
C ARG A 75 3.90 -1.85 -16.29
N GLU A 76 4.57 -0.70 -16.40
CA GLU A 76 5.02 -0.14 -17.67
C GLU A 76 6.49 -0.48 -17.93
N ALA A 77 7.00 -0.12 -19.11
CA ALA A 77 8.38 -0.41 -19.51
C ALA A 77 9.44 0.22 -18.60
N VAL A 78 9.15 1.43 -18.07
CA VAL A 78 10.09 2.25 -17.30
C VAL A 78 9.70 2.35 -15.81
N GLY A 79 8.46 2.03 -15.46
CA GLY A 79 7.97 2.23 -14.09
C GLY A 79 6.62 1.57 -13.81
N TRP A 80 5.98 2.03 -12.76
CA TRP A 80 4.65 1.58 -12.36
C TRP A 80 3.64 2.69 -12.58
N ARG A 81 2.51 2.33 -13.20
CA ARG A 81 1.37 3.22 -13.38
C ARG A 81 0.27 2.80 -12.42
N PHE A 82 -0.19 3.74 -11.63
CA PHE A 82 -1.38 3.61 -10.80
C PHE A 82 -2.52 4.41 -11.42
N GLN A 83 -3.61 3.71 -11.75
CA GLN A 83 -4.85 4.30 -12.24
C GLN A 83 -5.88 4.27 -11.10
N PRO A 84 -6.23 5.42 -10.50
CA PRO A 84 -7.27 5.47 -9.49
C PRO A 84 -8.63 5.06 -10.06
N ALA A 85 -9.46 4.42 -9.24
CA ALA A 85 -10.83 4.05 -9.58
C ALA A 85 -11.80 5.24 -9.46
N ALA A 86 -11.42 6.28 -8.71
CA ALA A 86 -12.22 7.49 -8.56
C ALA A 86 -12.24 8.31 -9.86
N ALA A 87 -13.44 8.66 -10.32
CA ALA A 87 -13.62 9.47 -11.52
C ALA A 87 -13.03 10.88 -11.30
N GLY A 88 -12.11 11.28 -12.17
CA GLY A 88 -11.47 12.61 -12.14
C GLY A 88 -10.05 12.65 -11.57
N GLU A 89 -9.55 11.56 -10.98
CA GLU A 89 -8.13 11.47 -10.61
C GLU A 89 -7.27 10.99 -11.79
N THR A 90 -6.13 11.65 -11.97
CA THR A 90 -5.20 11.33 -13.05
C THR A 90 -4.35 10.11 -12.71
N ALA A 91 -4.03 9.34 -13.75
CA ALA A 91 -3.09 8.24 -13.62
C ALA A 91 -1.74 8.78 -13.15
N THR A 92 -1.17 8.11 -12.15
CA THR A 92 0.13 8.47 -11.59
C THR A 92 1.16 7.45 -12.05
N VAL A 93 2.23 7.92 -12.68
CA VAL A 93 3.36 7.07 -13.09
C VAL A 93 4.54 7.37 -12.19
N GLY A 94 5.19 6.33 -11.68
CA GLY A 94 6.32 6.52 -10.79
C GLY A 94 7.05 5.24 -10.40
N GLU A 95 7.94 5.44 -9.44
CA GLU A 95 8.72 4.39 -8.83
C GLU A 95 7.90 3.69 -7.73
N LEU A 96 7.70 2.38 -7.84
CA LEU A 96 7.10 1.62 -6.76
C LEU A 96 8.19 1.13 -5.80
N VAL A 97 8.12 1.59 -4.56
CA VAL A 97 9.03 1.22 -3.47
C VAL A 97 8.30 0.36 -2.46
N VAL A 98 8.90 -0.76 -2.08
CA VAL A 98 8.40 -1.61 -0.99
C VAL A 98 8.84 -1.02 0.34
N ALA A 99 7.89 -0.61 1.17
CA ALA A 99 8.17 -0.14 2.52
C ALA A 99 8.14 -1.29 3.53
N VAL A 100 7.17 -2.21 3.39
CA VAL A 100 7.00 -3.37 4.27
C VAL A 100 6.52 -4.57 3.45
N ASP A 101 7.11 -5.74 3.69
CA ASP A 101 6.67 -7.03 3.13
C ASP A 101 6.48 -8.05 4.26
N LEU A 102 5.25 -8.52 4.44
CA LEU A 102 4.87 -9.56 5.42
C LEU A 102 4.45 -10.86 4.71
N GLY A 103 4.90 -11.08 3.48
CA GLY A 103 4.68 -12.31 2.70
C GLY A 103 3.31 -12.38 2.01
N GLY A 104 2.22 -12.36 2.80
CA GLY A 104 0.83 -12.32 2.32
C GLY A 104 0.25 -10.91 2.22
N TRP A 105 1.04 -9.91 2.60
CA TRP A 105 0.66 -8.50 2.60
C TRP A 105 1.89 -7.63 2.33
N MET A 106 1.71 -6.55 1.59
CA MET A 106 2.76 -5.56 1.34
C MET A 106 2.23 -4.13 1.47
N LEU A 107 3.09 -3.26 1.97
CA LEU A 107 2.92 -1.82 1.92
C LEU A 107 3.90 -1.24 0.91
N LEU A 108 3.34 -0.55 -0.07
CA LEU A 108 4.04 0.02 -1.20
C LEU A 108 3.85 1.52 -1.19
N ARG A 109 4.85 2.25 -1.67
CA ARG A 109 4.80 3.69 -1.88
C ARG A 109 5.12 3.97 -3.32
N LEU A 110 4.24 4.68 -4.02
CA LEU A 110 4.51 5.15 -5.38
C LEU A 110 5.16 6.53 -5.30
N ARG A 111 6.44 6.62 -5.63
CA ARG A 111 7.19 7.88 -5.67
C ARG A 111 7.13 8.44 -7.08
N THR A 112 6.62 9.66 -7.23
CA THR A 112 6.66 10.35 -8.52
C THR A 112 7.93 11.18 -8.62
N GLU A 113 8.65 11.05 -9.73
CA GLU A 113 9.76 11.97 -10.02
C GLU A 113 9.17 13.36 -10.29
N GLY A 114 9.69 14.38 -9.61
CA GLY A 114 9.18 15.76 -9.72
C GLY A 114 7.99 16.10 -8.80
N ALA A 115 7.67 15.27 -7.80
CA ALA A 115 6.73 15.64 -6.75
C ALA A 115 7.19 16.92 -6.05
N CYS A 116 6.45 18.02 -6.23
CA CYS A 116 6.56 19.18 -5.34
C CYS A 116 6.29 18.72 -3.89
N TRP A 117 6.83 19.43 -2.90
CA TRP A 117 6.59 19.20 -1.47
C TRP A 117 5.10 19.08 -1.05
N ARG A 118 4.20 19.51 -1.94
CA ARG A 118 2.74 19.41 -1.81
C ARG A 118 2.12 18.12 -2.32
N THR A 119 2.79 17.39 -3.20
CA THR A 119 2.27 16.15 -3.81
C THR A 119 2.56 14.98 -2.88
N ARG A 120 1.51 14.40 -2.29
CA ARG A 120 1.66 13.23 -1.40
C ARG A 120 1.85 11.98 -2.25
N ASP A 121 2.98 11.31 -2.08
CA ASP A 121 3.20 9.96 -2.62
C ASP A 121 2.11 9.01 -2.09
N PRO A 122 1.31 8.38 -2.97
CA PRO A 122 0.25 7.49 -2.51
C PRO A 122 0.84 6.20 -1.92
N TRP A 123 0.28 5.82 -0.78
CA TRP A 123 0.56 4.55 -0.11
C TRP A 123 -0.45 3.50 -0.56
N LEU A 124 0.03 2.39 -1.06
CA LEU A 124 -0.76 1.29 -1.58
C LEU A 124 -0.53 0.07 -0.71
N ALA A 125 -1.58 -0.42 -0.06
CA ALA A 125 -1.50 -1.66 0.68
C ALA A 125 -2.20 -2.78 -0.07
N VAL A 126 -1.46 -3.82 -0.43
CA VAL A 126 -1.94 -4.95 -1.22
C VAL A 126 -1.83 -6.24 -0.42
N SER A 127 -2.74 -7.18 -0.69
CA SER A 127 -2.73 -8.50 -0.04
C SER A 127 -2.84 -9.63 -1.04
N GLN A 128 -2.36 -10.80 -0.63
CA GLN A 128 -2.53 -12.03 -1.37
C GLN A 128 -4.00 -12.42 -1.56
N ARG A 129 -4.87 -12.13 -0.57
CA ARG A 129 -6.31 -12.48 -0.65
C ARG A 129 -7.02 -11.72 -1.77
N ASP A 130 -6.56 -10.49 -2.01
CA ASP A 130 -7.11 -9.60 -3.04
C ASP A 130 -6.63 -9.99 -4.45
N MET A 131 -5.46 -10.62 -4.54
CA MET A 131 -4.80 -11.02 -5.78
C MET A 131 -4.62 -12.55 -5.84
N ALA A 132 -5.63 -13.30 -5.41
CA ALA A 132 -5.58 -14.76 -5.40
C ALA A 132 -5.33 -15.26 -6.84
N GLY A 133 -4.20 -15.95 -7.05
CA GLY A 133 -3.75 -16.45 -8.35
C GLY A 133 -2.69 -15.58 -9.05
N THR A 134 -2.63 -14.28 -8.80
CA THR A 134 -1.64 -13.38 -9.41
C THR A 134 -0.61 -12.83 -8.42
N TRP A 135 -0.77 -13.09 -7.11
CA TRP A 135 0.12 -12.60 -6.05
C TRP A 135 1.60 -12.92 -6.29
N HIS A 136 1.96 -14.15 -6.65
CA HIS A 136 3.36 -14.50 -6.91
C HIS A 136 3.91 -13.78 -8.14
N ALA A 137 3.12 -13.65 -9.21
CA ALA A 137 3.51 -12.89 -10.39
C ALA A 137 3.71 -11.41 -10.06
N PHE A 138 2.82 -10.84 -9.25
CA PHE A 138 2.93 -9.50 -8.71
C PHE A 138 4.21 -9.31 -7.89
N ARG A 139 4.49 -10.17 -6.89
CA ARG A 139 5.73 -10.07 -6.08
C ARG A 139 6.98 -10.17 -6.95
N ARG A 140 7.01 -11.09 -7.91
CA ARG A 140 8.13 -11.19 -8.86
C ARG A 140 8.27 -9.92 -9.68
N ALA A 141 7.17 -9.33 -10.15
CA ALA A 141 7.22 -8.06 -10.86
C ALA A 141 7.80 -6.96 -9.94
N VAL A 142 7.30 -6.82 -8.71
CA VAL A 142 7.77 -5.81 -7.75
C VAL A 142 9.28 -5.93 -7.49
N TYR A 143 9.78 -7.14 -7.29
CA TYR A 143 11.20 -7.39 -7.01
C TYR A 143 12.09 -7.54 -8.24
N SER A 144 11.52 -7.69 -9.44
CA SER A 144 12.32 -7.84 -10.65
C SER A 144 13.16 -6.57 -10.89
N PRO A 145 14.47 -6.72 -11.18
CA PRO A 145 15.33 -5.59 -11.47
C PRO A 145 14.75 -4.79 -12.63
N ARG A 146 14.83 -3.46 -12.52
CA ARG A 146 14.47 -2.60 -13.64
C ARG A 146 15.45 -2.88 -14.77
N PRO A 147 14.97 -3.02 -16.03
CA PRO A 147 15.88 -3.06 -17.16
C PRO A 147 16.70 -1.78 -17.11
N SER A 148 17.99 -1.91 -16.80
CA SER A 148 18.90 -0.78 -16.89
C SER A 148 18.95 -0.38 -18.36
N PRO A 149 18.77 0.91 -18.71
CA PRO A 149 18.91 1.35 -20.09
C PRO A 149 20.30 1.01 -20.68
N ALA A 150 21.30 0.75 -19.83
CA ALA A 150 22.63 0.31 -20.24
C ALA A 150 22.70 -1.14 -20.76
N GLY A 151 21.68 -1.97 -20.53
CA GLY A 151 21.68 -3.39 -20.95
C GLY A 151 21.43 -3.62 -22.45
N LEU A 152 20.83 -2.65 -23.15
CA LEU A 152 20.59 -2.74 -24.60
C LEU A 152 21.87 -2.58 -25.43
N ALA A 153 22.91 -1.95 -24.86
CA ALA A 153 24.20 -1.76 -25.52
C ALA A 153 25.12 -3.00 -25.46
N ALA A 154 24.78 -4.01 -24.64
CA ALA A 154 25.61 -5.20 -24.46
C ALA A 154 25.28 -6.36 -25.43
N GLN A 155 24.21 -6.24 -26.24
CA GLN A 155 23.94 -7.16 -27.34
C GLN A 155 24.65 -6.67 -28.61
N ALA A 156 25.98 -6.63 -28.59
CA ALA A 156 26.74 -6.65 -29.83
C ALA A 156 26.63 -8.07 -30.42
N PRO A 157 26.32 -8.23 -31.73
CA PRO A 157 26.35 -9.54 -32.37
C PRO A 157 27.78 -10.10 -32.25
N ALA A 158 27.92 -11.26 -31.63
CA ALA A 158 29.16 -12.02 -31.71
C ALA A 158 29.23 -12.60 -33.14
N ASP A 159 29.99 -11.94 -34.00
CA ASP A 159 30.37 -12.48 -35.30
C ASP A 159 31.19 -13.77 -35.05
N PRO A 160 30.81 -14.93 -35.59
CA PRO A 160 31.61 -16.13 -35.45
C PRO A 160 32.88 -16.00 -36.30
N PRO A 161 34.07 -16.37 -35.78
CA PRO A 161 35.30 -16.36 -36.58
C PRO A 161 35.23 -17.41 -37.69
N ALA A 162 35.72 -17.02 -38.87
CA ALA A 162 35.80 -17.82 -40.10
C ALA A 162 36.83 -18.95 -40.03
#